data_AF-A0A2A5V480-F1
#
_entry.id   AF-A0A2A5V480-F1
#
_cell.length_a   1.000
_cell.length_b   1.000
_cell.length_c   1.000
_cell.angle_alpha   90.00
_cell.angle_beta   90.00
_cell.angle_gamma   90.00
#
_symmetry.space_group_name_H-M   'P 1'
#
loop_
_entity.id
_entity.type
_entity.pdbx_description
1 polymer ?
#
loop_
_entity_poly.entity_id
_entity_poly.type
_entity_poly.pdbx_seq_one_letter_code
_entity_poly.pdbx_strand_id
1 'polypeptide(L)'
;MSSFFDENILEKIKKHETGVNVVENFLTKNECDELLDYFRNLKNKSVGKSQSVEREESTKIFFDFEQSERLLNLKKRIEEKVGEFFVNDFQPHIITSRYPLRLHADTGKNPKDVIFKNIIIPLEIVYNENSKSKKPPNTIIFKNKWYNESALFTQNIGKDYDFIIKDKNGNFVDILDINDFYKNIVNLDNQETIYKNSSFHVDEKFKKYIESLTKSKRYNIRTNKHMVNDLNFNEEDYRKYMSHQPYEDCKSLEIDKVVEWKIGSLIYWDRSRIHSSDNFLINNVLNKTPLAMFTSKIKF
;
A
#
# COMPACT_ATOMS: atom_id res chain seq x y z
N MET A 1 8.48 27.45 10.23
CA MET A 1 8.74 26.01 10.01
C MET A 1 9.26 25.86 8.61
N SER A 2 10.39 25.18 8.39
CA SER A 2 10.84 24.85 7.03
C SER A 2 9.87 23.85 6.40
N SER A 3 9.48 24.07 5.15
CA SER A 3 8.75 23.07 4.35
C SER A 3 9.67 21.87 4.08
N PHE A 4 9.09 20.69 3.88
CA PHE A 4 9.86 19.49 3.54
C PHE A 4 10.48 19.61 2.15
N PHE A 5 9.67 19.94 1.14
CA PHE A 5 10.16 20.35 -0.17
C PHE A 5 10.50 21.84 -0.16
N ASP A 6 11.67 22.21 -0.65
CA ASP A 6 11.99 23.60 -0.94
C ASP A 6 11.07 24.13 -2.06
N GLU A 7 10.84 25.44 -2.08
CA GLU A 7 9.88 26.11 -2.97
C GLU A 7 10.08 25.75 -4.46
N ASN A 8 11.33 25.81 -4.94
CA ASN A 8 11.70 25.44 -6.31
C ASN A 8 11.37 23.97 -6.66
N ILE A 9 11.48 23.05 -5.70
CA ILE A 9 11.14 21.63 -5.91
C ILE A 9 9.63 21.46 -5.91
N LEU A 10 8.94 22.11 -4.96
CA LEU A 10 7.48 22.06 -4.86
C LEU A 10 6.80 22.60 -6.14
N GLU A 11 7.30 23.69 -6.71
CA GLU A 11 6.81 24.22 -8.00
C GLU A 11 6.97 23.20 -9.14
N LYS A 12 8.12 22.53 -9.22
CA LYS A 12 8.34 21.47 -10.22
C LYS A 12 7.38 20.30 -10.04
N ILE A 13 7.18 19.85 -8.80
CA ILE A 13 6.21 18.78 -8.49
C ILE A 13 4.82 19.19 -8.99
N LYS A 14 4.35 20.39 -8.60
CA LYS A 14 3.02 20.90 -8.98
C LYS A 14 2.85 21.04 -10.50
N LYS A 15 3.89 21.44 -11.24
CA LYS A 15 3.86 21.52 -12.71
C LYS A 15 3.59 20.17 -13.38
N HIS A 16 3.94 19.08 -12.73
CA HIS A 16 3.75 17.72 -13.24
C HIS A 16 2.46 17.06 -12.74
N GLU A 17 1.65 17.73 -11.93
CA GLU A 17 0.39 17.19 -11.43
C GLU A 17 -0.66 17.10 -12.57
N THR A 18 -1.27 15.92 -12.72
CA THR A 18 -2.28 15.66 -13.76
C THR A 18 -3.53 14.98 -13.22
N GLY A 19 -3.68 14.90 -11.89
CA GLY A 19 -4.80 14.24 -11.25
C GLY A 19 -4.80 12.73 -11.43
N VAL A 20 -5.99 12.12 -11.46
CA VAL A 20 -6.18 10.66 -11.46
C VAL A 20 -6.59 10.15 -12.83
N ASN A 21 -5.73 9.32 -13.42
CA ASN A 21 -5.84 8.84 -14.79
C ASN A 21 -5.96 7.31 -14.83
N VAL A 22 -6.76 6.81 -15.78
CA VAL A 22 -6.98 5.38 -16.02
C VAL A 22 -6.92 5.13 -17.51
N VAL A 23 -6.05 4.19 -17.93
CA VAL A 23 -6.00 3.68 -19.30
C VAL A 23 -6.50 2.23 -19.25
N GLU A 24 -7.72 2.03 -19.72
CA GLU A 24 -8.35 0.73 -19.81
C GLU A 24 -7.67 -0.14 -20.87
N ASN A 25 -7.70 -1.47 -20.67
CA ASN A 25 -7.13 -2.44 -21.61
C ASN A 25 -5.66 -2.17 -21.97
N PHE A 26 -4.86 -1.65 -21.02
CA PHE A 26 -3.45 -1.35 -21.25
C PHE A 26 -2.61 -2.63 -21.44
N LEU A 27 -2.90 -3.66 -20.64
CA LEU A 27 -2.45 -5.03 -20.83
C LEU A 27 -3.65 -5.95 -21.06
N THR A 28 -3.45 -6.97 -21.90
CA THR A 28 -4.38 -8.10 -22.02
C THR A 28 -4.31 -9.00 -20.79
N LYS A 29 -5.33 -9.84 -20.60
CA LYS A 29 -5.35 -10.83 -19.52
C LYS A 29 -4.15 -11.80 -19.61
N ASN A 30 -3.82 -12.27 -20.81
CA ASN A 30 -2.67 -13.15 -21.02
C ASN A 30 -1.34 -12.48 -20.63
N GLU A 31 -1.15 -11.21 -21.00
CA GLU A 31 0.05 -10.46 -20.57
C GLU A 31 0.13 -10.31 -19.04
N CYS A 32 -1.01 -10.12 -18.37
CA CYS A 32 -1.08 -10.05 -16.91
C CYS A 32 -0.70 -11.38 -16.26
N ASP A 33 -1.23 -12.49 -16.77
CA ASP A 33 -0.97 -13.83 -16.24
C ASP A 33 0.49 -14.23 -16.40
N GLU A 34 1.06 -13.99 -17.58
CA GLU A 34 2.48 -14.24 -17.84
C GLU A 34 3.41 -13.37 -16.97
N LEU A 35 3.06 -12.09 -16.71
CA LEU A 35 3.82 -11.24 -15.78
C LEU A 35 3.73 -11.80 -14.36
N LEU A 36 2.54 -12.19 -13.92
CA LEU A 36 2.31 -12.74 -12.59
C LEU A 36 3.12 -14.02 -12.36
N ASP A 37 3.12 -14.93 -13.34
CA ASP A 37 3.91 -16.16 -13.31
C ASP A 37 5.41 -15.87 -13.31
N TYR A 38 5.86 -14.92 -14.13
CA TYR A 38 7.25 -14.47 -14.14
C TYR A 38 7.69 -13.98 -12.74
N PHE A 39 6.93 -13.10 -12.09
CA PHE A 39 7.28 -12.57 -10.77
C PHE A 39 7.20 -13.63 -9.67
N ARG A 40 6.20 -14.53 -9.71
CA ARG A 40 6.12 -15.66 -8.75
C ARG A 40 7.31 -16.61 -8.89
N ASN A 41 7.77 -16.87 -10.11
CA ASN A 41 8.98 -17.65 -10.36
C ASN A 41 10.25 -16.95 -9.88
N LEU A 42 10.33 -15.61 -9.96
CA LEU A 42 11.44 -14.86 -9.37
C LEU A 42 11.51 -15.04 -7.85
N LYS A 43 10.37 -14.99 -7.15
CA LYS A 43 10.32 -15.24 -5.69
C LYS A 43 10.97 -16.58 -5.34
N ASN A 44 10.67 -17.64 -6.10
CA ASN A 44 11.16 -19.00 -5.84
C ASN A 44 12.66 -19.18 -6.11
N LYS A 45 13.23 -18.41 -7.04
CA LYS A 45 14.67 -18.46 -7.37
C LYS A 45 15.54 -17.67 -6.40
N SER A 46 14.95 -16.77 -5.61
CA SER A 46 15.67 -15.92 -4.67
C SER A 46 15.95 -16.62 -3.34
N VAL A 47 17.00 -17.43 -3.28
CA VAL A 47 17.49 -17.99 -2.02
C VAL A 47 18.53 -17.04 -1.44
N GLY A 48 18.12 -16.15 -0.52
CA GLY A 48 19.05 -15.48 0.41
C GLY A 48 19.32 -13.97 0.24
N LYS A 49 18.77 -13.26 -0.76
CA LYS A 49 18.84 -11.78 -0.82
C LYS A 49 17.52 -11.13 -1.25
N SER A 50 16.95 -10.32 -0.36
CA SER A 50 16.05 -9.14 -0.52
C SER A 50 15.06 -9.00 -1.70
N GLN A 51 14.70 -10.04 -2.47
CA GLN A 51 13.76 -9.90 -3.60
C GLN A 51 12.29 -10.04 -3.20
N SER A 52 11.99 -10.39 -1.95
CA SER A 52 10.63 -10.33 -1.45
C SER A 52 10.56 -9.97 0.04
N VAL A 53 9.42 -9.42 0.44
CA VAL A 53 9.05 -9.21 1.83
C VAL A 53 7.71 -9.89 2.04
N GLU A 54 7.65 -10.80 3.00
CA GLU A 54 6.45 -11.57 3.32
C GLU A 54 5.96 -11.20 4.72
N ARG A 55 4.68 -10.82 4.77
CA ARG A 55 3.94 -10.52 6.00
C ARG A 55 2.54 -11.12 5.88
N GLU A 56 1.82 -11.21 6.98
CA GLU A 56 0.46 -11.77 6.97
C GLU A 56 -0.51 -10.94 6.14
N GLU A 57 -0.35 -9.62 6.14
CA GLU A 57 -1.22 -8.69 5.42
C GLU A 57 -0.80 -8.49 3.96
N SER A 58 0.48 -8.70 3.61
CA SER A 58 0.94 -8.58 2.22
C SER A 58 2.20 -9.38 1.89
N THR A 59 2.41 -9.67 0.60
CA THR A 59 3.71 -10.11 0.08
C THR A 59 4.14 -9.18 -1.05
N LYS A 60 5.36 -8.66 -0.97
CA LYS A 60 5.99 -7.85 -2.02
C LYS A 60 7.05 -8.68 -2.74
N ILE A 61 7.09 -8.60 -4.07
CA ILE A 61 8.16 -9.19 -4.89
C ILE A 61 8.75 -8.07 -5.74
N PHE A 62 10.02 -7.74 -5.48
CA PHE A 62 10.73 -6.64 -6.11
C PHE A 62 11.34 -7.06 -7.45
N PHE A 63 11.42 -6.12 -8.38
CA PHE A 63 12.04 -6.32 -9.69
C PHE A 63 12.76 -5.07 -10.18
N ASP A 64 13.58 -5.24 -11.21
CA ASP A 64 14.17 -4.15 -11.99
C ASP A 64 13.63 -4.20 -13.43
N PHE A 65 13.43 -3.06 -14.08
CA PHE A 65 13.03 -3.03 -15.47
C PHE A 65 14.12 -3.53 -16.41
N GLU A 66 15.39 -3.33 -16.05
CA GLU A 66 16.55 -3.72 -16.87
C GLU A 66 16.82 -5.23 -16.84
N GLN A 67 16.17 -5.99 -15.95
CA GLN A 67 16.47 -7.42 -15.78
C GLN A 67 15.94 -8.31 -16.92
N SER A 68 15.07 -7.79 -17.80
CA SER A 68 14.60 -8.51 -18.99
C SER A 68 14.07 -7.55 -20.06
N GLU A 69 14.20 -7.94 -21.34
CA GLU A 69 13.66 -7.17 -22.47
C GLU A 69 12.14 -6.95 -22.35
N ARG A 70 11.40 -7.96 -21.85
CA ARG A 70 9.96 -7.85 -21.59
C ARG A 70 9.63 -6.70 -20.64
N LEU A 71 10.37 -6.58 -19.53
CA LEU A 71 10.14 -5.52 -18.55
C LEU A 71 10.59 -4.16 -19.07
N LEU A 72 11.70 -4.10 -19.82
CA LEU A 72 12.12 -2.88 -20.49
C LEU A 72 11.05 -2.37 -21.47
N ASN A 73 10.44 -3.27 -22.25
CA ASN A 73 9.34 -2.93 -23.15
C ASN A 73 8.06 -2.52 -22.39
N LEU A 74 7.77 -3.14 -21.26
CA LEU A 74 6.68 -2.71 -20.37
C LEU A 74 6.91 -1.27 -19.87
N LYS A 75 8.14 -0.95 -19.43
CA LYS A 75 8.51 0.41 -18.99
C LYS A 75 8.23 1.43 -20.09
N LYS A 76 8.72 1.18 -21.30
CA LYS A 76 8.52 2.07 -22.47
C LYS A 76 7.04 2.33 -22.73
N ARG A 77 6.21 1.28 -22.74
CA ARG A 77 4.74 1.41 -22.92
C ARG A 77 4.08 2.24 -21.82
N ILE A 78 4.56 2.14 -20.58
CA ILE A 78 4.07 2.97 -19.48
C ILE A 78 4.50 4.43 -19.70
N GLU A 79 5.76 4.66 -20.06
CA GLU A 79 6.31 6.01 -20.35
C GLU A 79 5.60 6.70 -21.52
N GLU A 80 5.14 5.95 -22.53
CA GLU A 80 4.31 6.50 -23.62
C GLU A 80 2.97 7.08 -23.13
N LYS A 81 2.42 6.58 -22.02
CA LYS A 81 1.14 7.03 -21.45
C LYS A 81 1.31 8.02 -20.30
N VAL A 82 2.35 7.85 -19.50
CA VAL A 82 2.57 8.61 -18.25
C VAL A 82 3.62 9.70 -18.43
N GLY A 83 4.50 9.56 -19.42
CA GLY A 83 5.72 10.33 -19.60
C GLY A 83 6.93 9.66 -18.93
N GLU A 84 8.13 10.00 -19.39
CA GLU A 84 9.41 9.48 -18.86
C GLU A 84 9.48 9.63 -17.33
N PHE A 85 10.01 8.59 -16.67
CA PHE A 85 10.16 8.58 -15.24
C PHE A 85 11.37 7.79 -14.75
N PHE A 86 11.76 8.10 -13.52
CA PHE A 86 12.77 7.39 -12.74
C PHE A 86 12.15 6.77 -11.49
N VAL A 87 12.89 5.86 -10.87
CA VAL A 87 12.51 5.22 -9.61
C VAL A 87 13.66 5.40 -8.64
N ASN A 88 13.48 6.24 -7.63
CA ASN A 88 14.55 6.62 -6.69
C ASN A 88 14.38 5.95 -5.31
N ASP A 89 13.19 6.07 -4.71
CA ASP A 89 12.97 5.67 -3.30
C ASP A 89 12.52 4.21 -3.15
N PHE A 90 11.61 3.74 -4.00
CA PHE A 90 10.98 2.44 -3.85
C PHE A 90 11.19 1.60 -5.09
N GLN A 91 11.93 0.51 -4.96
CA GLN A 91 12.08 -0.46 -6.04
C GLN A 91 10.70 -0.92 -6.54
N PRO A 92 10.49 -1.01 -7.88
CA PRO A 92 9.26 -1.54 -8.44
C PRO A 92 8.97 -2.94 -7.89
N HIS A 93 7.69 -3.22 -7.64
CA HIS A 93 7.28 -4.52 -7.11
C HIS A 93 5.86 -4.88 -7.51
N ILE A 94 5.57 -6.18 -7.53
CA ILE A 94 4.18 -6.63 -7.35
C ILE A 94 3.89 -6.79 -5.86
N ILE A 95 2.67 -6.47 -5.45
CA ILE A 95 2.22 -6.62 -4.06
C ILE A 95 0.94 -7.43 -3.98
N THR A 96 0.97 -8.64 -3.43
CA THR A 96 -0.26 -9.34 -3.07
C THR A 96 -0.75 -8.83 -1.72
N SER A 97 -1.82 -8.03 -1.71
CA SER A 97 -2.43 -7.48 -0.51
C SER A 97 -3.60 -8.34 -0.05
N ARG A 98 -3.55 -8.79 1.21
CA ARG A 98 -4.61 -9.56 1.89
C ARG A 98 -5.39 -8.74 2.90
N TYR A 99 -4.87 -7.58 3.27
CA TYR A 99 -5.58 -6.54 4.02
C TYR A 99 -5.65 -5.25 3.20
N PRO A 100 -6.70 -4.43 3.34
CA PRO A 100 -6.78 -3.10 2.75
C PRO A 100 -5.61 -2.20 3.18
N LEU A 101 -4.86 -1.69 2.20
CA LEU A 101 -3.82 -0.71 2.49
C LEU A 101 -4.45 0.56 3.09
N ARG A 102 -3.93 0.98 4.24
CA ARG A 102 -4.44 2.11 5.04
C ARG A 102 -4.23 3.46 4.37
N LEU A 103 -4.83 4.49 4.93
CA LEU A 103 -4.72 5.88 4.49
C LEU A 103 -3.25 6.37 4.52
N HIS A 104 -2.71 6.78 3.37
CA HIS A 104 -1.31 7.18 3.23
C HIS A 104 -1.05 8.12 2.03
N ALA A 105 0.18 8.62 1.95
CA ALA A 105 0.73 9.31 0.78
C ALA A 105 2.19 8.88 0.57
N ASP A 106 2.56 8.55 -0.68
CA ASP A 106 3.86 8.01 -1.04
C ASP A 106 4.82 9.08 -1.55
N THR A 107 4.99 10.15 -0.80
CA THR A 107 5.79 11.32 -1.20
C THR A 107 7.29 11.16 -1.02
N GLY A 108 7.75 10.00 -0.53
CA GLY A 108 9.18 9.70 -0.38
C GLY A 108 9.85 10.36 0.82
N LYS A 109 11.17 10.20 0.95
CA LYS A 109 11.97 10.76 2.05
C LYS A 109 13.04 11.76 1.62
N ASN A 110 13.27 11.89 0.31
CA ASN A 110 14.24 12.83 -0.21
C ASN A 110 13.56 14.19 -0.52
N PRO A 111 13.85 15.26 0.25
CA PRO A 111 13.26 16.58 0.02
C PRO A 111 13.70 17.24 -1.30
N LYS A 112 14.75 16.71 -1.94
CA LYS A 112 15.25 17.21 -3.23
C LYS A 112 14.54 16.55 -4.42
N ASP A 113 13.75 15.48 -4.19
CA ASP A 113 13.11 14.74 -5.26
C ASP A 113 11.96 15.51 -5.91
N VAL A 114 11.85 15.39 -7.24
CA VAL A 114 10.69 15.84 -7.99
C VAL A 114 9.77 14.64 -8.17
N ILE A 115 9.02 14.32 -7.10
CA ILE A 115 8.07 13.21 -7.12
C ILE A 115 7.06 13.37 -8.26
N PHE A 116 6.67 12.25 -8.86
CA PHE A 116 5.83 12.24 -10.06
C PHE A 116 4.51 11.50 -9.83
N LYS A 117 4.41 10.24 -10.25
CA LYS A 117 3.18 9.45 -10.18
C LYS A 117 3.33 8.21 -9.31
N ASN A 118 2.28 7.91 -8.56
CA ASN A 118 1.96 6.54 -8.19
C ASN A 118 1.37 5.87 -9.41
N ILE A 119 1.86 4.67 -9.74
CA ILE A 119 1.36 3.89 -10.88
C ILE A 119 1.06 2.48 -10.39
N ILE A 120 -0.13 1.99 -10.72
CA ILE A 120 -0.49 0.59 -10.51
C ILE A 120 -1.07 -0.04 -11.79
N ILE A 121 -0.82 -1.33 -11.95
CA ILE A 121 -1.48 -2.18 -12.96
C ILE A 121 -2.04 -3.40 -12.22
N PRO A 122 -3.36 -3.53 -12.04
CA PRO A 122 -3.96 -4.72 -11.43
C PRO A 122 -3.68 -5.97 -12.27
N LEU A 123 -3.01 -6.97 -11.70
CA LEU A 123 -2.70 -8.24 -12.38
C LEU A 123 -3.65 -9.37 -11.97
N GLU A 124 -4.08 -9.36 -10.70
CA GLU A 124 -4.92 -10.41 -10.13
C GLU A 124 -5.86 -9.86 -9.06
N ILE A 125 -7.09 -10.40 -9.03
CA ILE A 125 -8.05 -10.23 -7.93
C ILE A 125 -8.60 -11.63 -7.62
N VAL A 126 -8.41 -12.09 -6.39
CA VAL A 126 -8.89 -13.40 -5.93
C VAL A 126 -10.12 -13.18 -5.06
N TYR A 127 -11.24 -13.77 -5.45
CA TYR A 127 -12.50 -13.69 -4.72
C TYR A 127 -12.75 -14.97 -3.92
N ASN A 128 -13.54 -14.86 -2.84
CA ASN A 128 -14.11 -16.02 -2.18
C ASN A 128 -15.12 -16.70 -3.12
N GLU A 129 -14.87 -17.96 -3.47
CA GLU A 129 -15.69 -18.73 -4.39
C GLU A 129 -17.13 -18.92 -3.89
N ASN A 130 -17.31 -18.98 -2.57
CA ASN A 130 -18.61 -19.18 -1.93
C ASN A 130 -19.46 -17.89 -1.87
N SER A 131 -18.93 -16.74 -2.27
CA SER A 131 -19.71 -15.50 -2.26
C SER A 131 -20.58 -15.34 -3.49
N LYS A 132 -21.85 -14.97 -3.24
CA LYS A 132 -22.83 -14.62 -4.28
C LYS A 132 -22.56 -13.28 -4.95
N SER A 133 -21.77 -12.39 -4.32
CA SER A 133 -21.46 -11.07 -4.87
C SER A 133 -19.95 -10.83 -4.87
N LYS A 134 -19.39 -10.63 -6.07
CA LYS A 134 -17.98 -10.36 -6.31
C LYS A 134 -17.88 -8.94 -6.87
N LYS A 135 -17.53 -7.98 -6.03
CA LYS A 135 -17.31 -6.59 -6.44
C LYS A 135 -15.81 -6.31 -6.52
N PRO A 136 -15.32 -5.72 -7.62
CA PRO A 136 -13.91 -5.37 -7.74
C PRO A 136 -13.48 -4.42 -6.62
N PRO A 137 -12.23 -4.53 -6.16
CA PRO A 137 -11.66 -3.59 -5.21
C PRO A 137 -11.45 -2.23 -5.85
N ASN A 138 -11.28 -1.21 -5.02
CA ASN A 138 -11.10 0.17 -5.45
C ASN A 138 -9.82 0.76 -4.85
N THR A 139 -9.27 1.76 -5.54
CA THR A 139 -8.38 2.76 -4.95
C THR A 139 -9.19 4.01 -4.67
N ILE A 140 -9.18 4.49 -3.43
CA ILE A 140 -9.84 5.72 -3.01
C ILE A 140 -8.81 6.84 -3.06
N ILE A 141 -9.04 7.85 -3.90
CA ILE A 141 -8.19 9.05 -3.99
C ILE A 141 -8.95 10.23 -3.40
N PHE A 142 -8.29 10.99 -2.51
CA PHE A 142 -8.89 12.14 -1.84
C PHE A 142 -8.49 13.46 -2.52
N LYS A 143 -9.33 14.50 -2.37
CA LYS A 143 -9.02 15.86 -2.84
C LYS A 143 -7.81 16.46 -2.12
N ASN A 144 -7.57 16.02 -0.89
CA ASN A 144 -6.46 16.46 -0.04
C ASN A 144 -5.11 16.11 -0.68
N LYS A 145 -4.19 17.09 -0.64
CA LYS A 145 -2.81 16.91 -1.08
C LYS A 145 -1.86 16.95 0.11
N TRP A 146 -0.76 16.23 0.00
CA TRP A 146 0.29 16.10 0.99
C TRP A 146 1.63 16.44 0.34
N TYR A 147 2.27 17.51 0.81
CA TYR A 147 3.57 17.98 0.33
C TYR A 147 4.60 17.91 1.46
N ASN A 148 4.66 16.77 2.14
CA ASN A 148 5.62 16.47 3.18
C ASN A 148 6.24 15.08 2.96
N GLU A 149 7.10 14.61 3.85
CA GLU A 149 7.66 13.25 3.77
C GLU A 149 6.56 12.17 3.80
N SER A 150 6.88 11.00 3.27
CA SER A 150 5.97 9.86 3.11
C SER A 150 5.27 9.50 4.43
N ALA A 151 3.95 9.42 4.40
CA ALA A 151 3.13 9.40 5.61
C ALA A 151 2.06 8.31 5.58
N LEU A 152 1.81 7.73 6.75
CA LEU A 152 0.61 6.98 7.09
C LEU A 152 -0.21 7.85 8.03
N PHE A 153 -1.47 8.04 7.69
CA PHE A 153 -2.33 8.99 8.37
C PHE A 153 -3.11 8.30 9.49
N THR A 154 -2.86 8.73 10.73
CA THR A 154 -3.50 8.18 11.93
C THR A 154 -3.44 9.13 13.12
N GLN A 155 -4.41 9.04 14.03
CA GLN A 155 -4.39 9.70 15.33
C GLN A 155 -3.40 9.06 16.31
N ASN A 156 -2.95 7.82 16.07
CA ASN A 156 -1.91 7.16 16.86
C ASN A 156 -0.50 7.66 16.46
N ILE A 157 -0.22 8.94 16.72
CA ILE A 157 1.01 9.63 16.30
C ILE A 157 2.22 9.15 17.11
N GLY A 158 3.41 9.16 16.49
CA GLY A 158 4.68 8.95 17.17
C GLY A 158 4.97 7.51 17.59
N LYS A 159 4.12 6.56 17.17
CA LYS A 159 4.31 5.13 17.36
C LYS A 159 4.52 4.46 16.01
N ASP A 160 5.76 4.07 15.73
CA ASP A 160 6.13 3.37 14.50
C ASP A 160 6.15 1.85 14.68
N TYR A 161 5.24 1.34 15.52
CA TYR A 161 5.20 -0.04 16.00
C TYR A 161 3.88 -0.74 15.68
N ASP A 162 3.06 -0.15 14.81
CA ASP A 162 1.78 -0.73 14.37
C ASP A 162 1.95 -1.82 13.31
N PHE A 163 1.24 -2.93 13.50
CA PHE A 163 1.16 -4.04 12.55
C PHE A 163 -0.25 -4.62 12.51
N ILE A 164 -0.63 -5.14 11.34
CA ILE A 164 -1.85 -5.92 11.17
C ILE A 164 -1.46 -7.40 11.30
N ILE A 165 -2.03 -8.09 12.27
CA ILE A 165 -1.70 -9.49 12.59
C ILE A 165 -2.99 -10.31 12.66
N LYS A 166 -2.95 -11.55 12.22
CA LYS A 166 -4.08 -12.46 12.30
C LYS A 166 -4.24 -13.04 13.71
N ASP A 167 -5.46 -13.04 14.19
CA ASP A 167 -5.85 -13.81 15.36
C ASP A 167 -5.88 -15.33 15.05
N LYS A 168 -6.15 -16.16 16.06
CA LYS A 168 -6.23 -17.62 15.90
C LYS A 168 -7.34 -18.08 14.93
N ASN A 169 -8.33 -17.23 14.68
CA ASN A 169 -9.44 -17.49 13.76
C ASN A 169 -9.16 -16.97 12.35
N GLY A 170 -8.00 -16.34 12.12
CA GLY A 170 -7.59 -15.77 10.85
C GLY A 170 -8.09 -14.34 10.58
N ASN A 171 -8.74 -13.70 11.56
CA ASN A 171 -9.18 -12.31 11.45
C ASN A 171 -8.01 -11.35 11.62
N PHE A 172 -7.95 -10.30 10.82
CA PHE A 172 -6.93 -9.26 10.96
C PHE A 172 -7.22 -8.34 12.15
N VAL A 173 -6.21 -8.13 12.99
CA VAL A 173 -6.23 -7.33 14.21
C VAL A 173 -5.17 -6.24 14.12
N ASP A 174 -5.53 -5.03 14.55
CA ASP A 174 -4.61 -3.90 14.64
C ASP A 174 -3.80 -3.95 15.95
N ILE A 175 -2.52 -4.26 15.83
CA ILE A 175 -1.57 -4.28 16.94
C ILE A 175 -0.80 -2.96 16.92
N LEU A 176 -1.29 -1.97 17.69
CA LEU A 176 -0.72 -0.61 17.74
C LEU A 176 0.70 -0.52 18.34
N ASP A 177 1.09 -1.51 19.16
CA ASP A 177 2.42 -1.60 19.75
C ASP A 177 2.90 -3.05 19.76
N ILE A 178 3.70 -3.41 18.76
CA ILE A 178 4.25 -4.76 18.63
C ILE A 178 5.18 -5.15 19.78
N ASN A 179 5.83 -4.19 20.44
CA ASN A 179 6.74 -4.49 21.55
C ASN A 179 5.95 -4.87 22.81
N ASP A 180 4.87 -4.14 23.08
CA ASP A 180 3.91 -4.49 24.12
C ASP A 180 3.31 -5.87 23.85
N PHE A 181 2.84 -6.12 22.63
CA PHE A 181 2.30 -7.44 22.27
C PHE A 181 3.34 -8.55 22.46
N TYR A 182 4.57 -8.36 22.00
CA TYR A 182 5.66 -9.35 22.17
C TYR A 182 5.93 -9.67 23.65
N LYS A 183 6.00 -8.66 24.53
CA LYS A 183 6.19 -8.86 25.98
C LYS A 183 5.12 -9.73 26.61
N ASN A 184 3.88 -9.63 26.13
CA ASN A 184 2.75 -10.43 26.64
C ASN A 184 2.80 -11.90 26.17
N ILE A 185 3.55 -12.21 25.11
CA ILE A 185 3.57 -13.56 24.52
C ILE A 185 4.92 -14.30 24.65
N VAL A 186 6.01 -13.59 24.96
CA VAL A 186 7.38 -14.15 24.89
C VAL A 186 7.60 -15.37 25.78
N ASN A 187 6.97 -15.39 26.97
CA ASN A 187 7.10 -16.49 27.94
C ASN A 187 6.05 -17.59 27.77
N LEU A 188 5.22 -17.50 26.73
CA LEU A 188 4.19 -18.50 26.46
C LEU A 188 4.75 -19.61 25.57
N ASP A 189 4.36 -20.86 25.80
CA ASP A 189 4.74 -21.98 24.96
C ASP A 189 3.52 -22.82 24.58
N ASN A 190 3.30 -22.95 23.28
CA ASN A 190 2.21 -23.69 22.64
C ASN A 190 0.83 -23.51 23.31
N GLN A 191 0.47 -22.27 23.65
CA GLN A 191 -0.76 -21.96 24.39
C GLN A 191 -1.52 -20.78 23.79
N GLU A 192 -2.81 -20.71 24.14
CA GLU A 192 -3.64 -19.58 23.75
C GLU A 192 -3.52 -18.41 24.73
N THR A 193 -3.66 -17.19 24.21
CA THR A 193 -3.73 -15.97 25.02
C THR A 193 -4.74 -14.99 24.42
N ILE A 194 -5.19 -14.04 25.24
CA ILE A 194 -6.06 -12.94 24.80
C ILE A 194 -5.27 -11.64 24.90
N TYR A 195 -5.22 -10.90 23.80
CA TYR A 195 -4.66 -9.56 23.75
C TYR A 195 -5.70 -8.60 23.16
N LYS A 196 -6.10 -7.60 23.95
CA LYS A 196 -7.08 -6.56 23.55
C LYS A 196 -8.33 -7.11 22.85
N ASN A 197 -8.92 -8.16 23.45
CA ASN A 197 -10.13 -8.87 22.99
C ASN A 197 -9.94 -9.81 21.78
N SER A 198 -8.72 -10.00 21.30
CA SER A 198 -8.41 -10.97 20.25
C SER A 198 -7.63 -12.15 20.82
N SER A 199 -7.97 -13.36 20.37
CA SER A 199 -7.32 -14.59 20.82
C SER A 199 -6.21 -15.01 19.87
N PHE A 200 -5.04 -15.37 20.41
CA PHE A 200 -3.89 -15.81 19.64
C PHE A 200 -3.42 -17.18 20.13
N HIS A 201 -3.01 -18.04 19.19
CA HIS A 201 -2.28 -19.27 19.51
C HIS A 201 -0.79 -18.99 19.37
N VAL A 202 -0.05 -19.16 20.46
CA VAL A 202 1.35 -18.76 20.57
C VAL A 202 2.24 -20.00 20.54
N ASP A 203 2.71 -20.35 19.34
CA ASP A 203 3.75 -21.34 19.12
C ASP A 203 5.12 -20.67 18.88
N GLU A 204 6.18 -21.47 18.78
CA GLU A 204 7.55 -20.99 18.51
C GLU A 204 7.67 -20.20 17.20
N LYS A 205 6.90 -20.57 16.17
CA LYS A 205 6.96 -19.93 14.85
C LYS A 205 6.33 -18.53 14.92
N PHE A 206 5.17 -18.42 15.54
CA PHE A 206 4.47 -17.17 15.77
C PHE A 206 5.30 -16.23 16.64
N LYS A 207 5.89 -16.72 17.74
CA LYS A 207 6.80 -15.91 18.58
C LYS A 207 7.96 -15.33 17.78
N LYS A 208 8.65 -16.15 16.99
CA LYS A 208 9.76 -15.69 16.12
C LYS A 208 9.29 -14.68 15.08
N TYR A 209 8.11 -14.88 14.51
CA TYR A 209 7.51 -13.92 13.59
C TYR A 209 7.27 -12.56 14.27
N ILE A 210 6.59 -12.54 15.43
CA ILE A 210 6.32 -11.31 16.19
C ILE A 210 7.62 -10.64 16.62
N GLU A 211 8.60 -11.39 17.12
CA GLU A 211 9.92 -10.88 17.47
C GLU A 211 10.60 -10.18 16.28
N SER A 212 10.51 -10.76 15.08
CA SER A 212 11.08 -10.15 13.87
C SER A 212 10.44 -8.79 13.54
N LEU A 213 9.14 -8.63 13.82
CA LEU A 213 8.43 -7.37 13.60
C LEU A 213 8.90 -6.28 14.57
N THR A 214 9.24 -6.63 15.82
CA THR A 214 9.79 -5.67 16.82
C THR A 214 11.10 -5.02 16.36
N LYS A 215 11.87 -5.72 15.52
CA LYS A 215 13.15 -5.26 14.98
C LYS A 215 12.98 -4.45 13.69
N SER A 216 11.78 -4.42 13.12
CA SER A 216 11.53 -3.76 11.84
C SER A 216 11.19 -2.28 12.04
N LYS A 217 11.86 -1.41 11.27
CA LYS A 217 11.53 0.02 11.22
C LYS A 217 10.49 0.26 10.15
N ARG A 218 9.53 1.12 10.46
CA ARG A 218 8.47 1.48 9.52
C ARG A 218 8.93 2.68 8.69
N TYR A 219 8.57 2.66 7.41
CA TYR A 219 9.06 3.67 6.47
C TYR A 219 8.33 4.99 6.64
N ASN A 220 7.00 4.97 6.57
CA ASN A 220 6.18 6.18 6.65
C ASN A 220 6.17 6.77 8.05
N ILE A 221 6.20 8.10 8.15
CA ILE A 221 5.87 8.76 9.42
C ILE A 221 4.39 8.54 9.77
N ARG A 222 4.06 8.55 11.06
CA ARG A 222 2.67 8.55 11.53
C ARG A 222 2.27 9.97 11.85
N THR A 223 1.20 10.45 11.22
CA THR A 223 0.77 11.83 11.40
C THR A 223 -0.74 11.97 11.21
N ASN A 224 -1.33 12.97 11.85
CA ASN A 224 -2.71 13.40 11.62
C ASN A 224 -2.77 14.79 10.97
N LYS A 225 -1.65 15.31 10.46
CA LYS A 225 -1.54 16.67 9.90
C LYS A 225 -2.39 16.90 8.64
N HIS A 226 -2.99 15.86 8.06
CA HIS A 226 -4.00 16.02 7.01
C HIS A 226 -5.33 16.57 7.54
N MET A 227 -5.57 16.47 8.85
CA MET A 227 -6.74 17.01 9.52
C MET A 227 -6.60 18.52 9.66
N VAL A 228 -7.15 19.25 8.70
CA VAL A 228 -7.04 20.72 8.60
C VAL A 228 -8.30 21.45 9.08
N ASN A 229 -9.36 20.71 9.39
CA ASN A 229 -10.63 21.26 9.88
C ASN A 229 -11.37 20.24 10.76
N ASP A 230 -12.51 20.65 11.32
CA ASP A 230 -13.31 19.78 12.19
C ASP A 230 -14.39 18.96 11.47
N LEU A 231 -14.39 18.93 10.13
CA LEU A 231 -15.40 18.21 9.36
C LEU A 231 -15.17 16.69 9.43
N ASN A 232 -16.24 15.98 9.79
CA ASN A 232 -16.27 14.53 9.78
C ASN A 232 -16.33 13.98 8.35
N PHE A 233 -15.77 12.79 8.16
CA PHE A 233 -15.87 12.07 6.90
C PHE A 233 -17.32 11.63 6.64
N ASN A 234 -17.75 11.60 5.38
CA ASN A 234 -19.10 11.14 5.05
C ASN A 234 -19.29 9.69 5.53
N GLU A 235 -20.32 9.45 6.35
CA GLU A 235 -20.52 8.14 6.98
C GLU A 235 -20.94 7.05 5.99
N GLU A 236 -21.66 7.39 4.93
CA GLU A 236 -22.06 6.43 3.90
C GLU A 236 -20.84 5.99 3.10
N ASP A 237 -20.00 6.93 2.68
CA ASP A 237 -18.73 6.64 2.03
C ASP A 237 -17.79 5.86 2.95
N TYR A 238 -17.78 6.17 4.25
CA TYR A 238 -17.01 5.40 5.23
C TYR A 238 -17.43 3.93 5.26
N ARG A 239 -18.73 3.67 5.46
CA ARG A 239 -19.28 2.31 5.52
C ARG A 239 -19.01 1.56 4.22
N LYS A 240 -19.11 2.25 3.08
CA LYS A 240 -18.94 1.70 1.75
C LYS A 240 -17.49 1.39 1.39
N TYR A 241 -16.54 2.23 1.80
CA TYR A 241 -15.17 2.17 1.28
C TYR A 241 -14.08 2.09 2.35
N MET A 242 -14.25 2.69 3.53
CA MET A 242 -13.12 2.96 4.44
C MET A 242 -13.23 2.25 5.79
N SER A 243 -14.16 1.32 5.96
CA SER A 243 -14.45 0.65 7.24
C SER A 243 -13.32 -0.23 7.81
N HIS A 244 -12.20 -0.37 7.10
CA HIS A 244 -10.95 -0.99 7.60
C HIS A 244 -10.00 0.00 8.30
N GLN A 245 -10.27 1.29 8.19
CA GLN A 245 -9.54 2.41 8.80
C GLN A 245 -10.35 2.91 10.00
N PRO A 246 -9.73 3.29 11.14
CA PRO A 246 -10.44 4.01 12.19
C PRO A 246 -11.14 5.27 11.63
N TYR A 247 -12.41 5.47 12.00
CA TYR A 247 -13.23 6.55 11.43
C TYR A 247 -12.63 7.93 11.71
N GLU A 248 -12.07 8.10 12.90
CA GLU A 248 -11.44 9.32 13.37
C GLU A 248 -10.18 9.69 12.57
N ASP A 249 -9.55 8.74 11.87
CA ASP A 249 -8.43 8.99 10.97
C ASP A 249 -8.89 9.61 9.64
N CYS A 250 -10.17 9.45 9.26
CA CYS A 250 -10.72 9.95 8.01
C CYS A 250 -11.14 11.43 8.07
N LYS A 251 -11.00 12.09 9.22
CA LYS A 251 -11.41 13.48 9.43
C LYS A 251 -10.76 14.45 8.42
N SER A 252 -11.50 15.48 8.02
CA SER A 252 -11.14 16.48 6.98
C SER A 252 -10.92 15.94 5.56
N LEU A 253 -11.14 14.66 5.30
CA LEU A 253 -11.00 14.09 3.97
C LEU A 253 -12.26 14.28 3.14
N GLU A 254 -12.06 14.47 1.84
CA GLU A 254 -13.13 14.44 0.85
C GLU A 254 -12.69 13.53 -0.30
N ILE A 255 -13.54 12.57 -0.68
CA ILE A 255 -13.25 11.71 -1.83
C ILE A 255 -13.26 12.56 -3.10
N ASP A 256 -12.19 12.44 -3.89
CA ASP A 256 -12.13 12.98 -5.25
C ASP A 256 -12.60 11.95 -6.26
N LYS A 257 -12.04 10.74 -6.18
CA LYS A 257 -12.31 9.68 -7.13
C LYS A 257 -12.21 8.31 -6.48
N VAL A 258 -13.19 7.47 -6.78
CA VAL A 258 -13.16 6.03 -6.51
C VAL A 258 -12.77 5.34 -7.81
N VAL A 259 -11.58 4.74 -7.84
CA VAL A 259 -11.07 4.05 -9.02
C VAL A 259 -11.26 2.55 -8.84
N GLU A 260 -12.25 2.01 -9.53
CA GLU A 260 -12.49 0.56 -9.61
C GLU A 260 -11.34 -0.14 -10.34
N TRP A 261 -10.87 -1.27 -9.80
CA TRP A 261 -9.80 -2.04 -10.42
C TRP A 261 -10.32 -2.93 -11.54
N LYS A 262 -9.74 -2.75 -12.72
CA LYS A 262 -9.87 -3.69 -13.84
C LYS A 262 -8.51 -4.29 -14.15
N ILE A 263 -8.48 -5.61 -14.31
CA ILE A 263 -7.24 -6.34 -14.63
C ILE A 263 -6.65 -5.79 -15.93
N GLY A 264 -5.35 -5.49 -15.90
CA GLY A 264 -4.61 -4.95 -17.04
C GLY A 264 -4.82 -3.46 -17.30
N SER A 265 -5.65 -2.74 -16.52
CA SER A 265 -5.72 -1.28 -16.61
C SER A 265 -4.45 -0.63 -16.05
N LEU A 266 -4.01 0.47 -16.67
CA LEU A 266 -2.94 1.32 -16.14
C LEU A 266 -3.58 2.48 -15.38
N ILE A 267 -3.39 2.51 -14.07
CA ILE A 267 -3.95 3.54 -13.19
C ILE A 267 -2.79 4.35 -12.63
N TYR A 268 -2.85 5.68 -12.73
CA TYR A 268 -1.83 6.54 -12.15
C TYR A 268 -2.38 7.86 -11.62
N TRP A 269 -1.76 8.35 -10.55
CA TRP A 269 -2.13 9.61 -9.90
C TRP A 269 -0.90 10.30 -9.30
N ASP A 270 -1.03 11.59 -8.99
CA ASP A 270 0.07 12.36 -8.40
C ASP A 270 0.47 11.80 -7.03
N ARG A 271 1.78 11.60 -6.79
CA ARG A 271 2.29 11.07 -5.50
C ARG A 271 1.91 11.94 -4.29
N SER A 272 1.55 13.20 -4.53
CA SER A 272 1.05 14.14 -3.52
C SER A 272 -0.39 13.85 -3.07
N ARG A 273 -1.17 12.99 -3.74
CA ARG A 273 -2.55 12.71 -3.36
C ARG A 273 -2.60 11.72 -2.20
N ILE A 274 -3.30 12.11 -1.14
CA ILE A 274 -3.68 11.17 -0.09
C ILE A 274 -4.60 10.12 -0.70
N HIS A 275 -4.37 8.85 -0.38
CA HIS A 275 -5.16 7.75 -0.91
C HIS A 275 -5.17 6.53 0.02
N SER A 276 -6.04 5.57 -0.29
CA SER A 276 -6.21 4.32 0.43
C SER A 276 -6.72 3.23 -0.51
N SER A 277 -6.54 1.97 -0.12
CA SER A 277 -7.42 0.90 -0.60
C SER A 277 -8.83 1.13 -0.07
N ASP A 278 -9.85 0.66 -0.79
CA ASP A 278 -11.14 0.37 -0.16
C ASP A 278 -11.05 -0.84 0.76
N ASN A 279 -12.07 -1.03 1.61
CA ASN A 279 -12.28 -2.24 2.38
C ASN A 279 -12.77 -3.36 1.46
N PHE A 280 -11.88 -3.90 0.64
CA PHE A 280 -12.22 -4.97 -0.29
C PHE A 280 -12.64 -6.28 0.40
N LEU A 281 -12.41 -6.43 1.72
CA LEU A 281 -12.80 -7.61 2.48
C LEU A 281 -14.31 -7.76 2.53
N ILE A 282 -15.05 -6.66 2.67
CA ILE A 282 -16.53 -6.67 2.63
C ILE A 282 -17.08 -6.98 1.21
N ASN A 283 -16.22 -6.88 0.19
CA ASN A 283 -16.52 -7.24 -1.20
C ASN A 283 -16.13 -8.69 -1.54
N ASN A 284 -15.76 -9.49 -0.54
CA ASN A 284 -15.33 -10.89 -0.68
C ASN A 284 -14.06 -11.07 -1.53
N VAL A 285 -13.23 -10.05 -1.63
CA VAL A 285 -11.89 -10.17 -2.20
C VAL A 285 -10.97 -10.71 -1.12
N LEU A 286 -10.39 -11.90 -1.36
CA LEU A 286 -9.43 -12.53 -0.45
C LEU A 286 -8.06 -11.87 -0.55
N ASN A 287 -7.66 -11.52 -1.77
CA ASN A 287 -6.45 -10.75 -2.02
C ASN A 287 -6.49 -10.10 -3.41
N LYS A 288 -5.65 -9.08 -3.59
CA LYS A 288 -5.45 -8.40 -4.87
C LYS A 288 -3.97 -8.15 -5.10
N THR A 289 -3.52 -8.30 -6.35
CA THR A 289 -2.11 -8.18 -6.73
C THR A 289 -1.96 -7.20 -7.88
N PRO A 290 -1.53 -5.94 -7.64
CA PRO A 290 -1.05 -5.06 -8.70
C PRO A 290 0.48 -5.12 -8.82
N LEU A 291 0.97 -4.75 -10.00
CA LEU A 291 2.29 -4.15 -10.16
C LEU A 291 2.21 -2.70 -9.68
N ALA A 292 3.15 -2.25 -8.84
CA ALA A 292 3.18 -0.92 -8.25
C ALA A 292 4.54 -0.23 -8.48
N MET A 293 4.49 1.07 -8.78
CA MET A 293 5.66 1.93 -8.97
C MET A 293 5.43 3.31 -8.35
N PHE A 294 6.51 3.87 -7.81
CA PHE A 294 6.53 5.17 -7.13
C PHE A 294 7.59 6.03 -7.82
N THR A 295 7.14 6.89 -8.72
CA THR A 295 8.00 7.47 -9.75
C THR A 295 8.45 8.90 -9.43
N SER A 296 9.51 9.33 -10.12
CA SER A 296 10.14 10.64 -9.97
C SER A 296 10.53 11.19 -11.35
N LYS A 297 10.64 12.53 -11.47
CA LYS A 297 11.02 13.19 -12.73
C LYS A 297 12.50 13.40 -12.92
N ILE A 298 13.29 13.22 -11.88
CA ILE A 298 14.74 13.30 -11.93
C ILE A 298 15.34 12.03 -11.30
N LYS A 299 16.54 11.66 -11.75
CA LYS A 299 17.31 10.55 -11.19
C LYS A 299 18.21 11.08 -10.08
N PHE A 300 18.31 10.32 -8.98
CA PHE A 300 19.33 10.51 -7.94
C PHE A 300 20.40 9.41 -7.99
#